data_AF-A0A919TEJ7-F1
#
_entry.id   AF-A0A919TEJ7-F1
#
_cell.length_a   1.000
_cell.length_b   1.000
_cell.length_c   1.000
_cell.angle_alpha   90.00
_cell.angle_beta   90.00
_cell.angle_gamma   90.00
#
_symmetry.space_group_name_H-M   'P 1'
#
loop_
_entity.id
_entity.type
_entity.pdbx_description
1 polymer ?
#
loop_
_entity_poly.entity_id
_entity_poly.type
_entity_poly.pdbx_seq_one_letter_code
_entity_poly.pdbx_strand_id
1 'polypeptide(L)'
;MTANVLDRVVRWNLDLDGDLYGDERERFRWYEGTAVASSLQILLIPWAAAILVFSLGKPSVVPLAVLLAAHWVPLLVSTVYVLRRKVDTTPRRWSAKRILVTVLTAVPYLGFVVGAMYVWDPEGATWIGALFGGVFGGVASVVGTTLKIRRRNRLEALAKDED
;
A
#
# COMPACT_ATOMS: atom_id res chain seq x y z
N MET A 1 0.81 29.63 -4.17
CA MET A 1 0.42 28.67 -3.09
C MET A 1 1.53 28.63 -2.06
N THR A 2 1.24 28.94 -0.80
CA THR A 2 2.23 28.86 0.29
C THR A 2 2.55 27.38 0.59
N ALA A 3 3.84 27.05 0.66
CA ALA A 3 4.29 25.67 0.93
C ALA A 3 3.91 25.26 2.36
N ASN A 4 3.13 24.18 2.48
CA ASN A 4 2.76 23.61 3.77
C ASN A 4 3.93 22.79 4.37
N VAL A 5 3.80 22.33 5.62
CA VAL A 5 4.84 21.57 6.33
C VAL A 5 5.25 20.32 5.56
N LEU A 6 4.28 19.59 5.01
CA LEU A 6 4.53 18.38 4.23
C LEU A 6 5.31 18.68 2.94
N ASP A 7 5.00 19.79 2.25
CA ASP A 7 5.77 20.23 1.08
C ASP A 7 7.23 20.52 1.41
N ARG A 8 7.49 21.11 2.58
CA ARG A 8 8.86 21.39 3.06
C ARG A 8 9.60 20.11 3.40
N VAL A 9 8.95 19.18 4.10
CA VAL A 9 9.55 17.88 4.44
C VAL A 9 9.88 17.08 3.18
N VAL A 10 8.98 17.05 2.20
CA VAL A 10 9.23 16.36 0.93
C VAL A 10 10.38 17.03 0.16
N ARG A 11 10.40 18.36 0.06
CA ARG A 11 11.50 19.09 -0.60
C ARG A 11 12.86 18.81 0.05
N TRP A 12 12.89 18.84 1.38
CA TRP A 12 14.09 18.55 2.15
C TRP A 12 14.54 17.10 2.01
N ASN A 13 13.61 16.14 2.11
CA ASN A 13 13.93 14.72 2.03
C ASN A 13 14.36 14.29 0.63
N LEU A 14 13.74 14.87 -0.41
CA LEU A 14 14.08 14.57 -1.80
C LEU A 14 15.20 15.43 -2.36
N ASP A 15 15.71 16.39 -1.58
CA ASP A 15 16.73 17.36 -1.98
C ASP A 15 16.49 17.96 -3.38
N LEU A 16 15.28 18.45 -3.62
CA LEU A 16 14.87 18.87 -4.97
C LEU A 16 15.66 20.07 -5.51
N ASP A 17 16.23 20.87 -4.61
CA ASP A 17 16.97 22.10 -4.90
C ASP A 17 18.46 21.99 -4.52
N GLY A 18 18.94 20.79 -4.15
CA GLY A 18 20.32 20.57 -3.70
C GLY A 18 21.15 19.70 -4.64
N ASP A 19 22.39 19.43 -4.23
CA ASP A 19 23.43 18.81 -5.06
C ASP A 19 23.47 17.27 -4.96
N LEU A 20 22.44 16.64 -4.35
CA LEU A 20 22.41 15.18 -4.16
C LEU A 20 22.40 14.40 -5.48
N TYR A 21 21.91 15.00 -6.58
CA TYR A 21 21.87 14.38 -7.90
C TYR A 21 22.65 15.24 -8.89
N GLY A 22 23.47 14.62 -9.74
CA GLY A 22 24.23 15.34 -10.76
C GLY A 22 23.36 15.84 -11.92
N ASP A 23 22.45 15.00 -12.41
CA ASP A 23 21.47 15.37 -13.43
C ASP A 23 20.08 14.76 -13.17
N GLU A 24 19.11 15.16 -14.00
CA GLU A 24 17.73 14.65 -13.91
C GLU A 24 17.62 13.14 -14.14
N ARG A 25 18.53 12.57 -14.95
CA ARG A 25 18.52 11.14 -15.26
C ARG A 25 18.98 10.32 -14.06
N GLU A 26 19.99 10.79 -13.35
CA GLU A 26 20.47 10.22 -12.10
C GLU A 26 19.39 10.28 -11.03
N ARG A 27 18.70 11.41 -10.90
CA ARG A 27 17.55 11.57 -9.99
C ARG A 27 16.45 10.55 -10.29
N PHE A 28 16.10 10.34 -11.55
CA PHE A 28 15.12 9.32 -11.93
C PHE A 28 15.56 7.90 -11.57
N ARG A 29 16.83 7.55 -11.81
CA ARG A 29 17.37 6.21 -11.45
C ARG A 29 17.35 5.98 -9.93
N TRP A 30 17.66 7.01 -9.16
CA TRP A 30 17.54 6.95 -7.70
C TRP A 30 16.10 6.69 -7.25
N TYR A 31 15.13 7.38 -7.86
CA TYR A 31 13.71 7.15 -7.57
C TYR A 31 13.23 5.77 -8.00
N GLU A 32 13.70 5.26 -9.14
CA GLU A 32 13.43 3.88 -9.56
C GLU A 32 13.95 2.87 -8.53
N GLY A 33 15.21 3.02 -8.09
CA GLY A 33 15.80 2.16 -7.06
C GLY A 33 15.05 2.21 -5.73
N THR A 34 14.72 3.42 -5.27
CA THR A 34 13.97 3.64 -4.02
C THR A 34 12.55 3.08 -4.11
N ALA A 35 11.89 3.19 -5.27
CA ALA A 35 10.57 2.62 -5.49
C ALA A 35 10.60 1.09 -5.47
N VAL A 36 11.64 0.47 -6.03
CA VAL A 36 11.85 -0.99 -5.95
C VAL A 36 12.09 -1.41 -4.51
N ALA A 37 13.00 -0.76 -3.79
CA ALA A 37 13.28 -1.06 -2.38
C ALA A 37 12.04 -0.93 -1.50
N SER A 38 11.29 0.17 -1.64
CA SER A 38 10.03 0.39 -0.93
C SER A 38 8.99 -0.69 -1.27
N SER A 39 8.86 -1.06 -2.55
CA SER A 39 7.94 -2.12 -2.98
C SER A 39 8.30 -3.48 -2.37
N LEU A 40 9.60 -3.79 -2.27
CA LEU A 40 10.07 -5.01 -1.61
C LEU A 40 9.81 -4.97 -0.10
N GLN A 41 9.96 -3.82 0.56
CA GLN A 41 9.66 -3.69 1.99
C GLN A 41 8.15 -3.87 2.28
N ILE A 42 7.30 -3.22 1.47
CA ILE A 42 5.83 -3.37 1.52
C ILE A 42 5.41 -4.83 1.36
N LEU A 43 6.17 -5.59 0.57
CA LEU A 43 5.94 -7.01 0.38
C LEU A 43 6.45 -7.83 1.58
N LEU A 44 7.75 -7.75 1.87
CA LEU A 44 8.45 -8.69 2.73
C LEU A 44 8.18 -8.49 4.22
N ILE A 45 8.02 -7.25 4.69
CA ILE A 45 7.82 -6.96 6.12
C ILE A 45 6.52 -7.58 6.65
N PRO A 46 5.37 -7.42 5.98
CA PRO A 46 4.13 -8.10 6.38
C PRO A 46 4.25 -9.62 6.38
N TRP A 47 4.94 -10.21 5.40
CA TRP A 47 5.18 -11.65 5.38
C TRP A 47 6.00 -12.12 6.58
N ALA A 48 7.06 -11.40 6.92
CA ALA A 48 7.85 -11.68 8.11
C ALA A 48 6.98 -11.61 9.39
N ALA A 49 6.15 -10.56 9.54
CA ALA A 49 5.26 -10.43 10.68
C ALA A 49 4.21 -11.57 10.75
N ALA A 50 3.62 -11.94 9.61
CA ALA A 50 2.66 -13.03 9.52
C ALA A 50 3.30 -14.38 9.90
N ILE A 51 4.54 -14.64 9.50
CA ILE A 51 5.25 -15.86 9.89
C ILE A 51 5.60 -15.82 11.39
N LEU A 52 6.16 -14.70 11.85
CA LEU A 52 6.63 -14.56 13.23
C LEU A 52 5.50 -14.65 14.26
N VAL A 53 4.29 -14.18 13.94
CA VAL A 53 3.18 -14.27 14.90
C VAL A 53 2.79 -15.72 15.21
N PHE A 54 2.88 -16.63 14.23
CA PHE A 54 2.66 -18.06 14.46
C PHE A 54 3.84 -18.73 15.15
N SER A 55 5.07 -18.35 14.81
CA SER A 55 6.27 -18.96 15.38
C SER A 55 6.53 -18.55 16.83
N LEU A 56 6.24 -17.29 17.18
CA LEU A 56 6.53 -16.71 18.50
C LEU A 56 5.30 -16.61 19.40
N GLY A 57 4.10 -16.79 18.85
CA GLY A 57 2.85 -16.77 19.59
C GLY A 57 2.49 -15.41 20.17
N LYS A 58 1.63 -15.43 21.20
CA LYS A 58 1.00 -14.27 21.84
C LYS A 58 1.94 -13.10 22.20
N PRO A 59 3.15 -13.31 22.75
CA PRO A 59 4.05 -12.21 23.12
C PRO A 59 4.50 -11.35 21.92
N SER A 60 4.51 -11.90 20.72
CA SER A 60 4.96 -11.20 19.51
C SER A 60 3.93 -10.24 18.93
N VAL A 61 2.65 -10.39 19.29
CA VAL A 61 1.54 -9.67 18.65
C VAL A 61 1.70 -8.15 18.75
N VAL A 62 1.96 -7.63 19.96
CA VAL A 62 2.05 -6.18 20.17
C VAL A 62 3.29 -5.57 19.48
N PRO A 63 4.52 -6.11 19.66
CA PRO A 63 5.69 -5.61 18.93
C PRO A 63 5.52 -5.63 17.41
N LEU A 64 4.99 -6.73 16.85
CA LEU A 64 4.77 -6.84 15.41
C LEU A 64 3.68 -5.89 14.91
N ALA A 65 2.62 -5.67 15.69
CA ALA A 65 1.58 -4.69 15.34
C ALA A 65 2.15 -3.26 15.31
N VAL A 66 2.99 -2.89 16.28
CA VAL A 66 3.68 -1.59 16.30
C VAL A 66 4.60 -1.45 15.09
N LEU A 67 5.37 -2.50 14.75
CA LEU A 67 6.23 -2.50 13.58
C LEU A 67 5.43 -2.30 12.29
N LEU A 68 4.32 -3.03 12.11
CA LEU A 68 3.45 -2.88 10.94
C LEU A 68 2.81 -1.49 10.89
N ALA A 69 2.37 -0.96 12.03
CA ALA A 69 1.81 0.39 12.10
C ALA A 69 2.85 1.45 11.71
N ALA A 70 4.06 1.37 12.25
CA ALA A 70 5.17 2.26 11.91
C ALA A 70 5.54 2.15 10.42
N HIS A 71 5.49 0.94 9.85
CA HIS A 71 5.71 0.71 8.42
C HIS A 71 4.62 1.35 7.54
N TRP A 72 3.36 1.39 8.00
CA TRP A 72 2.25 2.00 7.26
C TRP A 72 2.27 3.53 7.27
N VAL A 73 2.83 4.18 8.30
CA VAL A 73 2.81 5.64 8.42
C VAL A 73 3.43 6.35 7.20
N PRO A 74 4.65 5.99 6.73
CA PRO A 74 5.20 6.59 5.51
C PRO A 74 4.29 6.42 4.29
N LEU A 75 3.68 5.23 4.11
CA LEU A 75 2.79 4.95 2.99
C LEU A 75 1.55 5.84 3.00
N LEU A 76 0.95 6.04 4.17
CA LEU A 76 -0.20 6.93 4.34
C LEU A 76 0.18 8.38 4.06
N VAL A 77 1.32 8.85 4.57
CA VAL A 77 1.82 10.21 4.34
C VAL A 77 2.08 10.44 2.85
N SER A 78 2.77 9.51 2.18
CA SER A 78 3.02 9.58 0.73
C SER A 78 1.71 9.55 -0.07
N THR A 79 0.75 8.70 0.31
CA THR A 79 -0.56 8.62 -0.36
C THR A 79 -1.31 9.94 -0.24
N VAL A 80 -1.38 10.51 0.97
CA VAL A 80 -2.03 11.82 1.20
C VAL A 80 -1.34 12.93 0.41
N TYR A 81 0.00 12.94 0.37
CA TYR A 81 0.76 13.91 -0.42
C TYR A 81 0.38 13.85 -1.90
N VAL A 82 0.41 12.65 -2.49
CA VAL A 82 0.12 12.39 -3.91
C VAL A 82 -1.34 12.72 -4.25
N LEU A 83 -2.29 12.34 -3.38
CA LEU A 83 -3.71 12.66 -3.54
C LEU A 83 -3.97 14.18 -3.50
N ARG A 84 -3.31 14.93 -2.60
CA ARG A 84 -3.42 16.40 -2.54
C ARG A 84 -2.90 17.08 -3.80
N ARG A 85 -1.99 16.44 -4.52
CA ARG A 85 -1.46 16.89 -5.82
C ARG A 85 -2.29 16.41 -7.00
N LYS A 86 -3.46 15.80 -6.76
CA LYS A 86 -4.38 15.28 -7.77
C LYS A 86 -3.72 14.28 -8.73
N VAL A 87 -2.68 13.60 -8.26
CA VAL A 87 -2.06 12.52 -9.02
C VAL A 87 -3.01 11.33 -8.96
N ASP A 88 -3.33 10.77 -10.12
CA ASP A 88 -4.18 9.60 -10.20
C ASP A 88 -3.43 8.37 -9.66
N THR A 89 -3.88 7.89 -8.50
CA THR A 89 -3.35 6.69 -7.84
C THR A 89 -4.07 5.42 -8.26
N THR A 90 -5.14 5.54 -9.06
CA THR A 90 -5.92 4.37 -9.48
C THR A 90 -5.24 3.67 -10.66
N PRO A 91 -5.19 2.33 -10.66
CA PRO A 91 -4.62 1.61 -11.78
C PRO A 91 -5.44 1.86 -13.06
N ARG A 92 -4.77 2.09 -14.19
CA ARG A 92 -5.47 2.19 -15.50
C ARG A 92 -6.15 0.89 -15.93
N ARG A 93 -5.58 -0.25 -15.53
CA ARG A 93 -6.12 -1.59 -15.79
C ARG A 93 -5.67 -2.57 -14.71
N TRP A 94 -6.51 -3.54 -14.40
CA TRP A 94 -6.14 -4.71 -13.62
C TRP A 94 -5.53 -5.77 -14.56
N SER A 95 -4.21 -5.90 -14.55
CA SER A 95 -3.51 -7.01 -15.22
C SER A 95 -3.24 -8.13 -14.22
N ALA A 96 -2.99 -9.35 -14.72
CA ALA A 96 -2.63 -10.50 -13.89
C ALA A 96 -1.46 -10.18 -12.94
N LYS A 97 -0.42 -9.49 -13.44
CA LYS A 97 0.71 -9.01 -12.62
C LYS A 97 0.25 -8.11 -11.47
N ARG A 98 -0.65 -7.16 -11.72
CA ARG A 98 -1.15 -6.25 -10.68
C ARG A 98 -2.00 -6.98 -9.65
N ILE A 99 -2.87 -7.88 -10.10
CA ILE A 99 -3.67 -8.73 -9.20
C ILE A 99 -2.73 -9.53 -8.31
N LEU A 100 -1.73 -10.19 -8.89
CA LEU A 100 -0.75 -10.98 -8.15
C LEU A 100 -0.02 -10.13 -7.10
N VAL A 101 0.52 -8.96 -7.48
CA VAL A 101 1.21 -8.08 -6.54
C VAL A 101 0.26 -7.60 -5.44
N THR A 102 -0.96 -7.19 -5.77
CA THR A 102 -1.96 -6.78 -4.77
C THR A 102 -2.28 -7.91 -3.79
N VAL A 103 -2.46 -9.13 -4.28
CA VAL A 103 -2.70 -10.32 -3.43
C VAL A 103 -1.49 -10.57 -2.54
N LEU A 104 -0.28 -10.61 -3.10
CA LEU A 104 0.95 -10.86 -2.34
C LEU A 104 1.22 -9.79 -1.28
N THR A 105 0.79 -8.55 -1.50
CA THR A 105 0.87 -7.47 -0.50
C THR A 105 -0.23 -7.58 0.55
N ALA A 106 -1.47 -7.91 0.18
CA ALA A 106 -2.61 -7.89 1.10
C ALA A 106 -2.71 -9.14 2.00
N VAL A 107 -2.45 -10.33 1.44
CA VAL A 107 -2.53 -11.62 2.14
C VAL A 107 -1.74 -11.66 3.45
N PRO A 108 -0.46 -11.23 3.52
CA PRO A 108 0.28 -11.30 4.77
C PRO A 108 -0.32 -10.43 5.89
N TYR A 109 -0.95 -9.29 5.58
CA TYR A 109 -1.66 -8.52 6.61
C TYR A 109 -2.86 -9.29 7.16
N LEU A 110 -3.63 -9.94 6.29
CA LEU A 110 -4.73 -10.80 6.72
C LEU A 110 -4.20 -11.98 7.56
N GLY A 111 -3.11 -12.60 7.11
CA GLY A 111 -2.43 -13.68 7.83
C GLY A 111 -1.96 -13.24 9.22
N PHE A 112 -1.39 -12.04 9.34
CA PHE A 112 -1.02 -11.47 10.63
C PHE A 112 -2.23 -11.22 11.53
N VAL A 113 -3.31 -10.61 11.01
CA VAL A 113 -4.51 -10.32 11.81
C VAL A 113 -5.17 -11.61 12.30
N VAL A 114 -5.35 -12.59 11.39
CA VAL A 114 -5.91 -13.90 11.73
C VAL A 114 -5.00 -14.63 12.72
N GLY A 115 -3.69 -14.65 12.49
CA GLY A 115 -2.72 -15.25 13.38
C GLY A 115 -2.71 -14.62 14.76
N ALA A 116 -2.74 -13.29 14.84
CA ALA A 116 -2.82 -12.54 16.09
C ALA A 116 -4.10 -12.86 16.88
N MET A 117 -5.27 -12.94 16.21
CA MET A 117 -6.51 -13.34 16.88
C MET A 117 -6.46 -14.79 17.35
N TYR A 118 -5.97 -15.69 16.49
CA TYR A 118 -5.88 -17.12 16.79
C TYR A 118 -4.96 -17.41 17.98
N VAL A 119 -3.77 -16.79 18.07
CA VAL A 119 -2.86 -17.03 19.20
C VAL A 119 -3.37 -16.47 20.54
N TRP A 120 -4.35 -15.57 20.51
CA TRP A 120 -5.00 -15.04 21.70
C TRP A 120 -6.20 -15.88 22.15
N ASP A 121 -6.98 -16.40 21.21
CA ASP A 121 -8.17 -17.20 21.45
C ASP A 121 -8.36 -18.24 20.32
N PRO A 122 -7.71 -19.41 20.43
CA PRO A 122 -7.78 -20.45 19.39
C PRO A 122 -9.17 -21.07 19.24
N GLU A 123 -9.90 -21.19 20.36
CA GLU A 123 -11.24 -21.81 20.42
C GLU A 123 -12.34 -20.84 19.96
N GLY A 124 -12.09 -19.53 20.02
CA GLY A 124 -13.01 -18.50 19.57
C GLY A 124 -13.24 -18.47 18.07
N ALA A 125 -14.45 -18.08 17.65
CA ALA A 125 -14.82 -17.93 16.24
C ALA A 125 -14.37 -16.58 15.62
N THR A 126 -13.79 -15.67 16.41
CA THR A 126 -13.46 -14.30 15.98
C THR A 126 -12.47 -14.28 14.82
N TRP A 127 -11.45 -15.13 14.85
CA TRP A 127 -10.45 -15.21 13.77
C TRP A 127 -11.04 -15.74 12.46
N ILE A 128 -12.06 -16.62 12.54
CA ILE A 128 -12.82 -17.09 11.37
C ILE A 128 -13.59 -15.93 10.75
N GLY A 129 -14.28 -15.14 11.58
CA GLY A 129 -14.98 -13.94 11.14
C GLY A 129 -14.05 -12.93 10.45
N ALA A 130 -12.87 -12.70 11.02
CA ALA A 130 -11.85 -11.83 10.42
C ALA A 130 -11.33 -12.35 9.08
N LEU A 131 -11.13 -13.66 8.96
CA LEU A 131 -10.74 -14.30 7.69
C LEU A 131 -11.78 -14.05 6.60
N PHE A 132 -13.05 -14.39 6.86
CA PHE A 132 -14.13 -14.20 5.89
C PHE A 132 -14.38 -12.72 5.57
N GLY A 133 -14.37 -11.86 6.58
CA GLY A 133 -14.52 -10.41 6.41
C GLY A 133 -13.39 -9.82 5.56
N GLY A 134 -12.15 -10.25 5.81
CA GLY A 134 -10.98 -9.83 5.03
C GLY A 134 -11.05 -10.27 3.57
N VAL A 135 -11.41 -11.53 3.31
CA VAL A 135 -11.60 -12.04 1.94
C VAL A 135 -12.71 -11.28 1.21
N PHE A 136 -13.87 -11.11 1.85
CA PHE A 136 -15.01 -10.42 1.25
C PHE A 136 -14.70 -8.94 0.98
N GLY A 137 -14.07 -8.24 1.94
CA GLY A 137 -13.62 -6.86 1.78
C GLY A 137 -12.61 -6.67 0.65
N GLY A 138 -11.69 -7.64 0.49
CA GLY A 138 -10.74 -7.67 -0.62
C GLY A 138 -11.44 -7.78 -1.98
N VAL A 139 -12.37 -8.73 -2.11
CA VAL A 139 -13.18 -8.91 -3.33
C VAL A 139 -13.99 -7.65 -3.64
N ALA A 140 -14.70 -7.09 -2.65
CA ALA A 140 -15.49 -5.87 -2.80
C ALA A 140 -14.64 -4.68 -3.27
N SER A 141 -13.41 -4.54 -2.76
CA SER A 141 -12.46 -3.49 -3.16
C SER A 141 -12.00 -3.63 -4.62
N VAL A 142 -11.69 -4.85 -5.07
CA VAL A 142 -11.34 -5.12 -6.48
C VAL A 142 -12.52 -4.82 -7.39
N VAL A 143 -13.73 -5.21 -7.00
CA VAL A 143 -14.95 -4.92 -7.78
C VAL A 143 -15.20 -3.41 -7.86
N GLY A 144 -15.16 -2.70 -6.73
CA GLY A 144 -15.39 -1.25 -6.67
C GLY A 144 -14.39 -0.46 -7.51
N THR A 145 -13.10 -0.81 -7.43
CA THR A 145 -12.06 -0.16 -8.25
C THR A 145 -12.23 -0.48 -9.74
N THR A 146 -12.61 -1.72 -10.09
CA THR A 146 -12.89 -2.11 -11.48
C THR A 146 -14.07 -1.34 -12.07
N LEU A 147 -15.15 -1.16 -11.29
CA LEU A 147 -16.30 -0.35 -11.70
C LEU A 147 -15.91 1.11 -11.90
N LYS A 148 -15.10 1.68 -11.02
CA LYS A 148 -14.57 3.05 -11.16
C LYS A 148 -13.76 3.22 -12.44
N ILE A 149 -12.86 2.28 -12.74
CA ILE A 149 -12.05 2.29 -13.98
C ILE A 149 -12.95 2.22 -15.21
N ARG A 150 -13.94 1.31 -15.22
CA ARG A 150 -14.90 1.20 -16.33
C ARG A 150 -15.69 2.48 -16.55
N ARG A 151 -16.16 3.13 -15.48
CA ARG A 151 -16.88 4.41 -15.57
C ARG A 151 -16.00 5.51 -16.17
N ARG A 152 -14.76 5.62 -15.70
CA ARG A 152 -13.82 6.61 -16.25
C ARG A 152 -13.56 6.39 -17.74
N ASN A 153 -13.26 5.15 -18.14
CA ASN A 153 -12.98 4.86 -19.56
C ASN A 153 -14.19 5.17 -20.47
N ARG A 154 -15.42 5.02 -19.97
CA ARG A 154 -16.62 5.43 -20.71
C ARG A 154 -16.71 6.95 -20.88
N LEU A 155 -16.42 7.71 -19.82
CA LEU A 155 -16.43 9.18 -19.89
C LEU A 155 -15.33 9.71 -20.83
N GLU A 156 -14.13 9.11 -20.79
CA GLU A 156 -13.04 9.46 -21.69
C GLU A 156 -13.32 9.10 -23.15
N ALA A 157 -14.12 8.05 -23.41
CA ALA A 157 -14.55 7.71 -24.77
C ALA A 157 -15.55 8.74 -25.31
N LEU A 158 -16.54 9.12 -24.50
CA LEU A 158 -17.54 10.14 -24.87
C LEU A 158 -16.89 11.51 -25.17
N ALA A 159 -15.91 11.92 -24.36
CA ALA A 159 -15.20 13.17 -24.56
C ALA A 159 -14.33 13.20 -25.84
N LYS A 160 -13.96 12.04 -26.40
CA LYS A 160 -13.20 11.94 -27.65
C LYS A 160 -14.07 11.95 -28.90
N ASP A 161 -15.35 11.66 -28.76
CA ASP A 161 -16.31 11.69 -29.87
C ASP A 161 -16.89 13.12 -30.07
N GLU A 162 -16.65 14.04 -29.13
CA GLU A 162 -17.07 15.46 -29.18
C GLU A 162 -15.99 16.39 -29.79
N ASP A 163 -14.76 15.91 -30.01
CA ASP A 163 -13.64 16.62 -30.66
C ASP A 163 -13.48 16.18 -32.14
#